data_AF-A0A3R7A390-F1
#
_entry.id   AF-A0A3R7A390-F1
#
_cell.length_a   1.000
_cell.length_b   1.000
_cell.length_c   1.000
_cell.angle_alpha   90.00
_cell.angle_beta   90.00
_cell.angle_gamma   90.00
#
_symmetry.space_group_name_H-M   'P 1'
#
loop_
_entity.id
_entity.type
_entity.pdbx_description
1 polymer ?
#
loop_
_entity_poly.entity_id
_entity_poly.type
_entity_poly.pdbx_seq_one_letter_code
_entity_poly.pdbx_strand_id
1 'polypeptide(L)'
;MCIQNYISIGGATDRKTFLMLKTQDHWNTFAKTAASLVQMFNFSGVDIDDESGNLDAGGDWAKTAQPQVVGYLSALRKELNALPRGPYRISWDEFPGSLEDGCNNPTTEYGRCFPTKILPLVDQVNNMLYNQVSAKMDGVLSSVPTTWGPTVGKDKLVIGGCVGKSGSGVCGEYGDAPTPAQLTAYATTGADYQGAMLWTSSADWRLSKGANTLLMGKAGNYGVDW
;
A
#
# COMPACT_ATOMS: atom_id res chain seq x y z
N MET A 1 -0.02 20.74 -13.26
CA MET A 1 -0.28 19.36 -12.78
C MET A 1 0.99 18.56 -12.98
N CYS A 2 1.70 18.20 -11.92
CA CYS A 2 2.93 17.41 -12.00
C CYS A 2 2.64 16.03 -11.39
N ILE A 3 2.71 14.97 -12.18
CA ILE A 3 2.55 13.59 -11.71
C ILE A 3 3.71 13.28 -10.76
N GLN A 4 3.39 12.93 -9.51
CA GLN A 4 4.38 12.42 -8.57
C GLN A 4 4.66 10.95 -8.89
N ASN A 5 5.95 10.57 -8.94
CA ASN A 5 6.36 9.20 -9.23
C ASN A 5 7.14 8.66 -8.06
N TYR A 6 6.75 7.51 -7.51
CA TYR A 6 7.46 6.87 -6.42
C TYR A 6 8.18 5.64 -6.96
N ILE A 7 9.28 5.26 -6.32
CA ILE A 7 9.83 3.92 -6.48
C ILE A 7 9.12 2.97 -5.53
N SER A 8 8.49 1.92 -6.06
CA SER A 8 7.93 0.85 -5.24
C SER A 8 9.00 -0.19 -4.93
N ILE A 9 9.12 -0.57 -3.66
CA ILE A 9 10.09 -1.53 -3.15
C ILE A 9 9.29 -2.61 -2.41
N GLY A 10 9.40 -3.86 -2.88
CA GLY A 10 8.73 -5.00 -2.27
C GLY A 10 7.82 -5.75 -3.22
N GLY A 11 6.66 -6.16 -2.71
CA GLY A 11 5.64 -6.96 -3.35
C GLY A 11 5.68 -8.42 -2.93
N ALA A 12 4.61 -9.12 -3.28
CA ALA A 12 4.38 -10.52 -2.92
C ALA A 12 5.62 -11.41 -3.14
N THR A 13 6.33 -11.25 -4.26
CA THR A 13 7.50 -12.09 -4.60
C THR A 13 8.68 -11.90 -3.65
N ASP A 14 8.89 -10.68 -3.16
CA ASP A 14 10.06 -10.28 -2.36
C ASP A 14 9.72 -10.06 -0.88
N ARG A 15 8.48 -10.31 -0.43
CA ARG A 15 8.01 -10.07 0.94
C ARG A 15 8.92 -10.61 2.05
N LYS A 16 9.56 -11.78 1.83
CA LYS A 16 10.43 -12.41 2.83
C LYS A 16 11.74 -11.64 3.04
N THR A 17 12.11 -10.78 2.10
CA THR A 17 13.33 -9.96 2.21
C THR A 17 13.21 -8.90 3.29
N PHE A 18 12.02 -8.34 3.53
CA PHE A 18 11.80 -7.40 4.64
C PHE A 18 12.06 -8.03 6.01
N LEU A 19 11.75 -9.31 6.17
CA LEU A 19 12.04 -10.06 7.40
C LEU A 19 13.54 -10.24 7.68
N MET A 20 14.40 -9.97 6.70
CA MET A 20 15.86 -10.01 6.86
C MET A 20 16.43 -8.68 7.38
N LEU A 21 15.66 -7.60 7.38
CA LEU A 21 16.06 -6.28 7.87
C LEU A 21 16.05 -6.24 9.42
N LYS A 22 16.94 -7.00 10.06
CA LYS A 22 16.90 -7.25 11.52
C LYS A 22 17.79 -6.36 12.39
N THR A 23 18.70 -5.60 11.76
CA THR A 23 19.74 -4.85 12.46
C THR A 23 19.75 -3.40 12.01
N GLN A 24 20.30 -2.52 12.84
CA GLN A 24 20.48 -1.11 12.51
C GLN A 24 21.28 -0.93 11.19
N ASP A 25 22.30 -1.77 10.96
CA ASP A 25 23.09 -1.71 9.73
C ASP A 25 22.28 -2.12 8.49
N HIS A 26 21.38 -3.12 8.62
CA HIS A 26 20.47 -3.48 7.54
C HIS A 26 19.50 -2.32 7.24
N TRP A 27 18.92 -1.70 8.28
CA TRP A 27 18.01 -0.56 8.13
C TRP A 27 18.70 0.63 7.46
N ASN A 28 19.92 0.97 7.91
CA ASN A 28 20.70 2.07 7.34
C ASN A 28 21.07 1.79 5.89
N THR A 29 21.45 0.55 5.56
CA THR A 29 21.80 0.15 4.20
C THR A 29 20.58 0.26 3.29
N PHE A 30 19.44 -0.32 3.70
CA PHE A 30 18.17 -0.21 3.00
C PHE A 30 17.75 1.24 2.73
N ALA A 31 17.77 2.07 3.78
CA ALA A 31 17.38 3.47 3.69
C ALA A 31 18.27 4.26 2.72
N LYS A 32 19.59 4.09 2.84
CA LYS A 32 20.57 4.80 2.01
C LYS A 32 20.46 4.41 0.55
N THR A 33 20.27 3.12 0.25
CA THR A 33 20.14 2.66 -1.14
C THR A 33 18.81 3.11 -1.74
N ALA A 34 17.70 3.03 -1.00
CA ALA A 34 16.41 3.55 -1.45
C ALA A 34 16.46 5.07 -1.73
N ALA A 35 17.03 5.86 -0.82
CA ALA A 35 17.20 7.30 -1.02
C ALA A 35 18.12 7.64 -2.21
N SER A 36 19.15 6.83 -2.45
CA SER A 36 20.03 6.98 -3.61
C SER A 36 19.26 6.75 -4.92
N LEU A 37 18.36 5.76 -4.98
CA LEU A 37 17.49 5.53 -6.15
C LEU A 37 16.54 6.70 -6.37
N VAL A 38 15.94 7.21 -5.29
CA VAL A 38 15.08 8.41 -5.34
C VAL A 38 15.84 9.61 -5.93
N GLN A 39 17.08 9.83 -5.51
CA GLN A 39 17.91 10.91 -6.04
C GLN A 39 18.32 10.67 -7.50
N MET A 40 18.79 9.45 -7.81
CA MET A 40 19.31 9.08 -9.13
C MET A 40 18.25 9.21 -10.23
N PHE A 41 17.02 8.81 -9.96
CA PHE A 41 15.91 8.81 -10.92
C PHE A 41 14.93 9.96 -10.71
N ASN A 42 15.22 10.86 -9.77
CA ASN A 42 14.39 12.02 -9.44
C ASN A 42 12.95 11.66 -9.05
N PHE A 43 12.76 10.58 -8.29
CA PHE A 43 11.45 10.20 -7.76
C PHE A 43 10.97 11.17 -6.68
N SER A 44 9.66 11.26 -6.50
CA SER A 44 8.96 12.03 -5.45
C SER A 44 8.98 11.35 -4.10
N GLY A 45 9.27 10.05 -4.05
CA GLY A 45 9.20 9.29 -2.81
C GLY A 45 9.43 7.81 -3.04
N VAL A 46 9.12 7.05 -2.00
CA VAL A 46 9.20 5.59 -1.96
C VAL A 46 7.84 5.03 -1.59
N ASP A 47 7.45 3.98 -2.27
CA ASP A 47 6.33 3.13 -1.90
C ASP A 47 6.86 1.83 -1.30
N ILE A 48 6.36 1.46 -0.12
CA ILE A 48 6.81 0.28 0.61
C ILE A 48 5.70 -0.77 0.54
N ASP A 49 5.97 -1.80 -0.25
CA ASP A 49 5.11 -2.95 -0.47
C ASP A 49 5.63 -4.16 0.34
N ASP A 50 5.70 -3.99 1.66
CA ASP A 50 6.06 -5.08 2.56
C ASP A 50 4.84 -5.97 2.78
N GLU A 51 4.74 -7.04 2.01
CA GLU A 51 3.67 -8.04 2.14
C GLU A 51 4.03 -9.19 3.10
N SER A 52 4.93 -8.99 4.08
CA SER A 52 5.23 -10.06 5.05
C SER A 52 4.06 -10.27 6.02
N GLY A 53 3.57 -11.51 6.16
CA GLY A 53 2.48 -11.83 7.09
C GLY A 53 2.90 -12.65 8.31
N ASN A 54 1.91 -13.00 9.14
CA ASN A 54 2.12 -13.75 10.38
C ASN A 54 2.85 -15.07 10.16
N LEU A 55 2.47 -15.87 9.15
CA LEU A 55 3.08 -17.17 8.89
C LEU A 55 4.59 -17.07 8.66
N ASP A 56 5.00 -16.17 7.75
CA ASP A 56 6.41 -15.96 7.42
C ASP A 56 7.20 -15.34 8.59
N ALA A 57 6.53 -14.59 9.46
CA ALA A 57 7.10 -13.94 10.64
C ALA A 57 7.09 -14.83 11.91
N GLY A 58 6.82 -16.14 11.78
CA GLY A 58 6.85 -17.07 12.91
C GLY A 58 5.60 -17.04 13.80
N GLY A 59 4.47 -16.63 13.23
CA GLY A 59 3.14 -16.64 13.84
C GLY A 59 2.75 -15.38 14.61
N ASP A 60 3.67 -14.45 14.84
CA ASP A 60 3.41 -13.21 15.57
C ASP A 60 4.18 -12.05 14.93
N TRP A 61 3.65 -11.54 13.82
CA TRP A 61 4.29 -10.47 13.04
C TRP A 61 4.50 -9.19 13.88
N ALA A 62 3.55 -8.87 14.76
CA ALA A 62 3.63 -7.70 15.65
C ALA A 62 4.85 -7.77 16.59
N LYS A 63 5.22 -8.97 17.03
CA LYS A 63 6.40 -9.18 17.88
C LYS A 63 7.70 -9.30 17.10
N THR A 64 7.70 -9.99 15.96
CA THR A 64 8.94 -10.41 15.28
C THR A 64 9.35 -9.48 14.13
N ALA A 65 8.38 -8.87 13.44
CA ALA A 65 8.61 -8.08 12.24
C ALA A 65 8.30 -6.59 12.44
N GLN A 66 7.23 -6.23 13.15
CA GLN A 66 6.87 -4.82 13.36
C GLN A 66 8.01 -3.93 13.90
N PRO A 67 8.85 -4.36 14.88
CA PRO A 67 9.97 -3.54 15.33
C PRO A 67 10.97 -3.25 14.20
N GLN A 68 11.13 -4.20 13.27
CA GLN A 68 12.00 -4.07 12.11
C GLN A 68 11.43 -3.05 11.12
N VAL A 69 10.11 -3.09 10.89
CA VAL A 69 9.38 -2.10 10.06
C VAL A 69 9.57 -0.69 10.57
N VAL A 70 9.35 -0.48 11.86
CA VAL A 70 9.57 0.84 12.48
C VAL A 70 11.04 1.26 12.32
N GLY A 71 11.98 0.33 12.48
CA GLY A 71 13.41 0.57 12.31
C GLY A 71 13.79 1.04 10.89
N TYR A 72 13.43 0.28 9.86
CA TYR A 72 13.79 0.63 8.49
C TYR A 72 13.01 1.84 7.96
N LEU A 73 11.75 2.05 8.35
CA LEU A 73 11.00 3.26 7.97
C LEU A 73 11.56 4.52 8.64
N SER A 74 12.02 4.41 9.89
CA SER A 74 12.69 5.53 10.57
C SER A 74 14.00 5.89 9.88
N ALA A 75 14.80 4.90 9.50
CA ALA A 75 16.03 5.11 8.74
C ALA A 75 15.71 5.72 7.36
N LEU A 76 14.71 5.20 6.65
CA LEU A 76 14.30 5.71 5.33
C LEU A 76 13.85 7.17 5.41
N ARG A 77 12.99 7.51 6.37
CA ARG A 77 12.53 8.88 6.60
C ARG A 77 13.72 9.83 6.83
N LYS A 78 14.70 9.41 7.63
CA LYS A 78 15.92 10.19 7.89
C LYS A 78 16.70 10.45 6.59
N GLU A 79 16.96 9.41 5.81
CA GLU A 79 17.74 9.54 4.56
C GLU A 79 17.00 10.38 3.51
N LEU A 80 15.69 10.20 3.34
CA LEU A 80 14.87 11.01 2.44
C LEU A 80 14.82 12.49 2.85
N ASN A 81 14.71 12.78 4.15
CA ASN A 81 14.72 14.16 4.65
C ASN A 81 16.08 14.86 4.46
N ALA A 82 17.17 14.10 4.30
CA ALA A 82 18.50 14.64 4.05
C ALA A 82 18.77 14.96 2.57
N LEU A 83 17.89 14.52 1.66
CA LEU A 83 18.02 14.80 0.23
C LEU A 83 17.63 16.26 -0.12
N PRO A 84 18.26 16.88 -1.13
CA PRO A 84 18.18 18.33 -1.35
C PRO A 84 16.90 18.83 -2.02
N ARG A 85 16.08 17.97 -2.66
CA ARG A 85 14.89 18.39 -3.44
C ARG A 85 13.59 18.43 -2.63
N GLY A 86 13.60 18.08 -1.35
CA GLY A 86 12.40 17.72 -0.58
C GLY A 86 11.21 18.72 -0.68
N PRO A 87 10.00 18.29 -0.28
CA PRO A 87 9.72 17.10 0.52
C PRO A 87 9.61 15.81 -0.31
N TYR A 88 10.03 14.69 0.30
CA TYR A 88 9.88 13.34 -0.25
C TYR A 88 8.84 12.57 0.55
N ARG A 89 8.14 11.65 -0.12
CA ARG A 89 7.02 10.90 0.45
C ARG A 89 7.36 9.43 0.71
N ILE A 90 6.68 8.85 1.68
CA ILE A 90 6.68 7.41 1.93
C ILE A 90 5.22 6.92 1.93
N SER A 91 4.85 6.03 1.02
CA SER A 91 3.61 5.25 1.10
C SER A 91 3.86 3.87 1.68
N TRP A 92 2.84 3.32 2.31
CA TRP A 92 2.81 1.97 2.86
C TRP A 92 1.60 1.23 2.33
N ASP A 93 1.86 0.09 1.70
CA ASP A 93 0.84 -0.83 1.24
C ASP A 93 0.48 -1.80 2.36
N GLU A 94 -0.81 -1.89 2.69
CA GLU A 94 -1.31 -2.71 3.79
C GLU A 94 -2.44 -3.64 3.36
N PHE A 95 -2.49 -4.81 4.00
CA PHE A 95 -3.56 -5.76 3.79
C PHE A 95 -4.93 -5.21 4.24
N PRO A 96 -6.01 -5.58 3.54
CA PRO A 96 -7.33 -5.06 3.84
C PRO A 96 -7.90 -5.59 5.15
N GLY A 97 -7.47 -6.79 5.55
CA GLY A 97 -7.85 -7.43 6.82
C GLY A 97 -7.07 -6.95 8.04
N SER A 98 -6.18 -5.95 7.91
CA SER A 98 -5.28 -5.57 9.00
C SER A 98 -5.94 -4.89 10.20
N LEU A 99 -7.20 -4.48 10.06
CA LEU A 99 -8.04 -3.98 11.15
C LEU A 99 -9.21 -4.91 11.49
N GLU A 100 -9.30 -6.08 10.83
CA GLU A 100 -10.35 -7.08 11.09
C GLU A 100 -9.97 -7.94 12.31
N ASP A 101 -10.99 -8.48 12.99
CA ASP A 101 -10.77 -9.51 14.02
C ASP A 101 -10.06 -10.72 13.42
N GLY A 102 -9.07 -11.24 14.13
CA GLY A 102 -8.25 -12.36 13.66
C GLY A 102 -7.08 -11.97 12.74
N CYS A 103 -6.80 -10.67 12.57
CA CYS A 103 -5.59 -10.18 11.87
C CYS A 103 -4.27 -10.72 12.44
N ASN A 104 -4.29 -11.27 13.66
CA ASN A 104 -3.16 -11.90 14.35
C ASN A 104 -3.11 -13.44 14.17
N ASN A 105 -3.90 -14.01 13.26
CA ASN A 105 -3.90 -15.45 13.04
C ASN A 105 -2.50 -15.94 12.60
N PRO A 106 -1.84 -16.82 13.39
CA PRO A 106 -0.46 -17.23 13.17
C PRO A 106 -0.23 -17.99 11.87
N THR A 107 -1.29 -18.55 11.25
CA THR A 107 -1.17 -19.34 10.02
C THR A 107 -1.42 -18.53 8.75
N THR A 108 -1.72 -17.23 8.88
CA THR A 108 -2.04 -16.37 7.73
C THR A 108 -0.77 -15.90 7.03
N GLU A 109 -0.61 -16.26 5.76
CA GLU A 109 0.55 -15.88 4.94
C GLU A 109 0.52 -14.41 4.50
N TYR A 110 -0.63 -13.94 4.04
CA TYR A 110 -0.86 -12.55 3.58
C TYR A 110 -1.82 -11.84 4.53
N GLY A 111 -1.33 -11.58 5.74
CA GLY A 111 -2.13 -10.93 6.76
C GLY A 111 -1.37 -10.74 8.06
N ARG A 112 -1.63 -9.59 8.67
CA ARG A 112 -1.09 -9.11 9.95
C ARG A 112 -2.01 -8.01 10.46
N CYS A 113 -1.94 -7.70 11.75
CA CYS A 113 -2.60 -6.50 12.29
C CYS A 113 -1.83 -5.22 11.91
N PHE A 114 -2.56 -4.12 11.69
CA PHE A 114 -1.99 -2.87 11.22
C PHE A 114 -1.00 -2.27 12.25
N PRO A 115 0.25 -1.96 11.85
CA PRO A 115 1.25 -1.42 12.76
C PRO A 115 1.12 0.10 12.94
N THR A 116 0.18 0.57 13.76
CA THR A 116 -0.08 2.01 13.98
C THR A 116 1.16 2.86 14.31
N LYS A 117 2.22 2.25 14.86
CA LYS A 117 3.52 2.90 15.12
C LYS A 117 4.20 3.46 13.86
N ILE A 118 3.81 3.04 12.65
CA ILE A 118 4.38 3.57 11.40
C ILE A 118 3.75 4.90 10.96
N LEU A 119 2.57 5.27 11.48
CA LEU A 119 1.82 6.45 11.02
C LEU A 119 2.62 7.77 11.06
N PRO A 120 3.50 8.03 12.04
CA PRO A 120 4.37 9.21 12.02
C PRO A 120 5.48 9.17 10.97
N LEU A 121 5.78 7.98 10.42
CA LEU A 121 6.89 7.74 9.50
C LEU A 121 6.43 7.76 8.04
N VAL A 122 5.15 7.53 7.76
CA VAL A 122 4.58 7.44 6.41
C VAL A 122 3.66 8.62 6.11
N ASP A 123 3.58 9.00 4.85
CA ASP A 123 2.69 10.03 4.33
C ASP A 123 1.35 9.46 3.84
N GLN A 124 1.35 8.21 3.38
CA GLN A 124 0.19 7.55 2.81
C GLN A 124 0.12 6.11 3.29
N VAL A 125 -1.10 5.61 3.50
CA VAL A 125 -1.38 4.19 3.76
C VAL A 125 -2.41 3.74 2.74
N ASN A 126 -2.02 2.84 1.86
CA ASN A 126 -2.87 2.23 0.86
C ASN A 126 -3.47 0.95 1.43
N ASN A 127 -4.79 0.96 1.66
CA ASN A 127 -5.53 -0.25 1.96
C ASN A 127 -5.74 -1.04 0.67
N MET A 128 -4.94 -2.08 0.48
CA MET A 128 -4.93 -2.91 -0.72
C MET A 128 -6.14 -3.85 -0.76
N LEU A 129 -7.29 -3.38 -1.23
CA LEU A 129 -8.49 -4.22 -1.42
C LEU A 129 -8.37 -5.19 -2.61
N TYR A 130 -7.13 -5.52 -2.99
CA TYR A 130 -6.82 -6.47 -4.04
C TYR A 130 -7.40 -7.82 -3.65
N ASN A 131 -7.95 -8.52 -4.64
CA ASN A 131 -8.42 -9.89 -4.49
C ASN A 131 -9.56 -10.09 -3.47
N GLN A 132 -10.21 -9.04 -2.97
CA GLN A 132 -11.43 -9.19 -2.20
C GLN A 132 -12.60 -9.57 -3.13
N VAL A 133 -13.36 -10.61 -2.76
CA VAL A 133 -14.59 -10.99 -3.48
C VAL A 133 -15.68 -9.95 -3.22
N SER A 134 -16.62 -9.79 -4.16
CA SER A 134 -17.57 -8.67 -4.18
C SER A 134 -18.25 -8.37 -2.84
N ALA A 135 -18.80 -9.36 -2.15
CA ALA A 135 -19.48 -9.12 -0.86
C ALA A 135 -18.52 -8.71 0.27
N LYS A 136 -17.31 -9.29 0.32
CA LYS A 136 -16.31 -8.91 1.33
C LYS A 136 -15.77 -7.50 1.04
N MET A 137 -15.52 -7.20 -0.23
CA MET A 137 -15.11 -5.89 -0.70
C MET A 137 -16.12 -4.79 -0.31
N ASP A 138 -17.41 -5.01 -0.59
CA ASP A 138 -18.48 -4.07 -0.23
C ASP A 138 -18.54 -3.87 1.30
N GLY A 139 -18.37 -4.96 2.06
CA GLY A 139 -18.27 -4.91 3.52
C GLY A 139 -17.10 -4.04 4.00
N VAL A 140 -15.90 -4.26 3.48
CA VAL A 140 -14.72 -3.46 3.86
C VAL A 140 -14.93 -1.99 3.50
N LEU A 141 -15.39 -1.68 2.28
CA LEU A 141 -15.69 -0.32 1.84
C LEU A 141 -16.67 0.39 2.77
N SER A 142 -17.77 -0.29 3.15
CA SER A 142 -18.76 0.26 4.08
C SER A 142 -18.22 0.52 5.48
N SER A 143 -17.19 -0.23 5.89
CA SER A 143 -16.56 -0.11 7.21
C SER A 143 -15.49 0.97 7.28
N VAL A 144 -14.95 1.45 6.14
CA VAL A 144 -13.85 2.42 6.10
C VAL A 144 -14.08 3.63 7.01
N PRO A 145 -15.29 4.25 7.07
CA PRO A 145 -15.56 5.38 7.96
C PRO A 145 -15.43 5.10 9.46
N THR A 146 -15.59 3.84 9.88
CA THR A 146 -15.55 3.44 11.29
C THR A 146 -14.30 2.66 11.68
N THR A 147 -13.50 2.20 10.71
CA THR A 147 -12.29 1.39 10.94
C THR A 147 -11.01 2.11 10.48
N TRP A 148 -10.75 2.08 9.18
CA TRP A 148 -9.55 2.63 8.55
C TRP A 148 -9.44 4.14 8.69
N GLY A 149 -10.55 4.86 8.46
CA GLY A 149 -10.59 6.31 8.51
C GLY A 149 -10.15 6.89 9.85
N PRO A 150 -10.73 6.46 10.99
CA PRO A 150 -10.30 6.89 12.32
C PRO A 150 -8.88 6.44 12.69
N THR A 151 -8.42 5.30 12.18
CA THR A 151 -7.10 4.73 12.54
C THR A 151 -5.96 5.39 11.78
N VAL A 152 -6.12 5.61 10.48
CA VAL A 152 -5.07 6.15 9.57
C VAL A 152 -5.18 7.66 9.42
N GLY A 153 -6.40 8.19 9.41
CA GLY A 153 -6.71 9.60 9.19
C GLY A 153 -7.05 9.94 7.73
N LYS A 154 -7.87 10.99 7.57
CA LYS A 154 -8.35 11.47 6.26
C LYS A 154 -7.22 11.86 5.31
N ASP A 155 -6.18 12.50 5.83
CA ASP A 155 -5.10 13.04 5.00
C ASP A 155 -4.03 12.00 4.63
N LYS A 156 -4.22 10.72 4.96
CA LYS A 156 -3.25 9.63 4.75
C LYS A 156 -3.83 8.38 4.08
N LEU A 157 -5.13 8.11 4.27
CA LEU A 157 -5.73 6.88 3.79
C LEU A 157 -5.98 6.93 2.28
N VAL A 158 -5.45 5.94 1.57
CA VAL A 158 -5.73 5.66 0.16
C VAL A 158 -6.47 4.34 0.07
N ILE A 159 -7.46 4.26 -0.82
CA ILE A 159 -8.23 3.04 -1.09
C ILE A 159 -7.72 2.40 -2.38
N GLY A 160 -7.08 1.23 -2.28
CA GLY A 160 -6.45 0.53 -3.39
C GLY A 160 -7.39 -0.48 -4.05
N GLY A 161 -7.72 -0.26 -5.32
CA GLY A 161 -8.39 -1.24 -6.18
C GLY A 161 -7.41 -1.91 -7.15
N CYS A 162 -7.84 -2.99 -7.79
CA CYS A 162 -7.05 -3.65 -8.82
C CYS A 162 -7.85 -3.96 -10.09
N VAL A 163 -7.13 -4.14 -11.20
CA VAL A 163 -7.64 -4.61 -12.49
C VAL A 163 -6.79 -5.75 -12.99
N GLY A 164 -7.43 -6.72 -13.63
CA GLY A 164 -6.74 -7.85 -14.23
C GLY A 164 -7.71 -8.78 -14.92
N LYS A 165 -7.16 -9.89 -15.40
CA LYS A 165 -7.92 -11.05 -15.88
C LYS A 165 -7.59 -12.24 -14.97
N SER A 166 -8.54 -13.15 -14.76
CA SER A 166 -8.25 -14.45 -14.14
C SER A 166 -7.00 -15.10 -14.77
N GLY A 167 -6.05 -15.52 -13.92
CA GLY A 167 -4.77 -16.10 -14.34
C GLY A 167 -3.74 -15.10 -14.92
N SER A 168 -3.91 -13.79 -14.74
CA SER A 168 -2.96 -12.77 -15.22
C SER A 168 -1.86 -12.39 -14.24
N GLY A 169 -1.90 -12.87 -12.99
CA GLY A 169 -0.96 -12.47 -11.92
C GLY A 169 -1.08 -11.03 -11.42
N VAL A 170 -1.90 -10.18 -12.06
CA VAL A 170 -2.02 -8.73 -11.73
C VAL A 170 -3.32 -8.44 -10.97
N CYS A 171 -4.37 -9.19 -11.25
CA CYS A 171 -5.49 -9.45 -10.36
C CYS A 171 -6.29 -10.60 -11.00
N GLY A 172 -6.58 -11.66 -10.24
CA GLY A 172 -7.26 -12.81 -10.82
C GLY A 172 -6.72 -14.20 -10.45
N GLU A 173 -5.64 -14.30 -9.68
CA GLU A 173 -5.17 -15.60 -9.15
C GLU A 173 -5.97 -16.04 -7.91
N TYR A 174 -6.68 -15.10 -7.28
CA TYR A 174 -7.38 -15.31 -6.03
C TYR A 174 -8.88 -14.94 -6.09
N GLY A 175 -9.43 -14.63 -7.28
CA GLY A 175 -10.85 -14.27 -7.48
C GLY A 175 -11.13 -13.58 -8.82
N ASP A 176 -12.37 -13.14 -9.05
CA ASP A 176 -12.72 -12.32 -10.22
C ASP A 176 -12.16 -10.90 -10.07
N ALA A 177 -11.77 -10.28 -11.18
CA ALA A 177 -11.35 -8.89 -11.18
C ALA A 177 -12.54 -7.97 -10.78
N PRO A 178 -12.30 -6.89 -9.99
CA PRO A 178 -13.33 -5.93 -9.65
C PRO A 178 -14.06 -5.39 -10.89
N THR A 179 -15.38 -5.29 -10.79
CA THR A 179 -16.22 -4.67 -11.83
C THR A 179 -15.96 -3.16 -11.90
N PRO A 180 -16.27 -2.48 -13.03
CA PRO A 180 -16.19 -1.03 -13.11
C PRO A 180 -17.00 -0.29 -12.02
N ALA A 181 -18.13 -0.86 -11.59
CA ALA A 181 -18.94 -0.30 -10.51
C ALA A 181 -18.21 -0.35 -9.15
N GLN A 182 -17.51 -1.45 -8.87
CA GLN A 182 -16.68 -1.59 -7.67
C GLN A 182 -15.46 -0.67 -7.71
N LEU A 183 -14.82 -0.55 -8.88
CA LEU A 183 -13.73 0.40 -9.09
C LEU A 183 -14.18 1.85 -8.83
N THR A 184 -15.39 2.18 -9.29
CA THR A 184 -16.02 3.47 -8.99
C THR A 184 -16.30 3.65 -7.50
N ALA A 185 -16.78 2.61 -6.81
CA ALA A 185 -17.05 2.66 -5.38
C ALA A 185 -15.76 2.91 -4.57
N TYR A 186 -14.65 2.25 -4.90
CA TYR A 186 -13.34 2.53 -4.29
C TYR A 186 -12.94 3.99 -4.43
N ALA A 187 -13.08 4.54 -5.64
CA ALA A 187 -12.73 5.92 -5.92
C ALA A 187 -13.62 6.89 -5.15
N THR A 188 -14.93 6.65 -5.12
CA THR A 188 -15.88 7.45 -4.34
C THR A 188 -15.56 7.42 -2.84
N THR A 189 -15.30 6.25 -2.26
CA THR A 189 -14.88 6.16 -0.85
C THR A 189 -13.55 6.89 -0.63
N GLY A 190 -12.57 6.68 -1.51
CA GLY A 190 -11.26 7.33 -1.43
C GLY A 190 -11.33 8.86 -1.52
N ALA A 191 -12.35 9.42 -2.18
CA ALA A 191 -12.56 10.87 -2.29
C ALA A 191 -12.83 11.56 -0.95
N ASP A 192 -13.30 10.82 0.06
CA ASP A 192 -13.47 11.33 1.44
C ASP A 192 -12.16 11.31 2.27
N TYR A 193 -11.10 10.75 1.68
CA TYR A 193 -9.77 10.58 2.27
C TYR A 193 -8.70 11.15 1.33
N GLN A 194 -7.51 10.56 1.31
CA GLN A 194 -6.39 11.03 0.50
C GLN A 194 -6.61 10.71 -0.98
N GLY A 195 -7.29 9.61 -1.30
CA GLY A 195 -7.66 9.27 -2.67
C GLY A 195 -7.81 7.77 -2.90
N ALA A 196 -7.68 7.38 -4.17
CA ALA A 196 -7.72 5.98 -4.59
C ALA A 196 -6.53 5.61 -5.47
N MET A 197 -6.18 4.32 -5.46
CA MET A 197 -5.07 3.73 -6.22
C MET A 197 -5.59 2.58 -7.10
N LEU A 198 -4.94 2.36 -8.25
CA LEU A 198 -5.30 1.28 -9.19
C LEU A 198 -4.08 0.41 -9.55
N TRP A 199 -4.09 -0.83 -9.08
CA TRP A 199 -3.14 -1.88 -9.44
C TRP A 199 -3.66 -2.75 -10.61
N THR A 200 -3.21 -2.62 -11.84
CA THR A 200 -2.29 -1.61 -12.36
C THR A 200 -2.92 -0.85 -13.51
N SER A 201 -2.67 0.46 -13.54
CA SER A 201 -3.08 1.31 -14.66
C SER A 201 -2.51 0.84 -16.02
N SER A 202 -1.35 0.16 -16.03
CA SER A 202 -0.78 -0.43 -17.25
C SER A 202 -1.56 -1.67 -17.74
N ALA A 203 -2.12 -2.48 -16.83
CA ALA A 203 -3.06 -3.53 -17.19
C ALA A 203 -4.38 -2.94 -17.69
N ASP A 204 -4.90 -1.89 -17.04
CA ASP A 204 -6.10 -1.18 -17.52
C ASP A 204 -5.92 -0.64 -18.94
N TRP A 205 -4.76 -0.05 -19.24
CA TRP A 205 -4.45 0.42 -20.59
C TRP A 205 -4.48 -0.72 -21.62
N ARG A 206 -3.88 -1.86 -21.29
CA ARG A 206 -3.83 -3.01 -22.20
C ARG A 206 -5.20 -3.65 -22.41
N LEU A 207 -5.95 -3.85 -21.32
CA LEU A 207 -7.21 -4.59 -21.30
C LEU A 207 -8.43 -3.74 -21.69
N SER A 208 -8.44 -2.48 -21.25
CA SER A 208 -9.63 -1.61 -21.31
C SER A 208 -9.33 -0.21 -21.85
N LYS A 209 -8.13 0.02 -22.42
CA LYS A 209 -7.71 1.31 -22.98
C LYS A 209 -7.83 2.48 -22.01
N GLY A 210 -7.58 2.23 -20.71
CA GLY A 210 -7.63 3.27 -19.68
C GLY A 210 -9.04 3.61 -19.18
N ALA A 211 -10.07 2.85 -19.59
CA ALA A 211 -11.45 3.17 -19.25
C ALA A 211 -11.71 3.14 -17.75
N ASN A 212 -11.14 2.19 -17.01
CA ASN A 212 -11.32 2.15 -15.55
C ASN A 212 -10.59 3.31 -14.88
N THR A 213 -9.40 3.65 -15.40
CA THR A 213 -8.63 4.79 -14.92
C THR A 213 -9.45 6.08 -15.05
N LEU A 214 -10.03 6.32 -16.23
CA LEU A 214 -10.88 7.48 -16.48
C LEU A 214 -12.15 7.48 -15.64
N LEU A 215 -12.74 6.31 -15.38
CA LEU A 215 -13.96 6.19 -14.59
C LEU A 215 -13.70 6.50 -13.11
N MET A 216 -12.68 5.87 -12.53
CA MET A 216 -12.26 6.12 -11.15
C MET A 216 -11.89 7.59 -10.95
N GLY A 217 -11.10 8.18 -11.85
CA GLY A 217 -10.68 9.58 -11.73
C GLY A 217 -11.84 10.59 -11.76
N LYS A 218 -13.00 10.23 -12.32
CA LYS A 218 -14.23 11.06 -12.25
C LYS A 218 -14.98 10.91 -10.92
N ALA A 219 -14.86 9.74 -10.28
CA ALA A 219 -15.63 9.36 -9.10
C ALA A 219 -14.93 9.73 -7.78
N GLY A 220 -13.60 9.73 -7.80
CA GLY A 220 -12.77 10.29 -6.75
C GLY A 220 -11.46 10.68 -7.40
N ASN A 221 -10.97 11.89 -7.11
CA ASN A 221 -9.67 12.30 -7.62
C ASN A 221 -8.66 11.17 -7.37
N TYR A 222 -7.74 10.95 -8.31
CA TYR A 222 -6.45 10.29 -8.05
C TYR A 222 -5.58 11.16 -7.12
N GLY A 223 -6.23 11.72 -6.10
CA GLY A 223 -5.86 12.91 -5.38
C GLY A 223 -4.54 12.70 -4.70
N VAL A 224 -3.59 13.49 -5.14
CA VAL A 224 -2.46 13.94 -4.36
C VAL A 224 -2.33 15.42 -4.68
N ASP A 225 -3.35 16.20 -4.33
CA ASP A 225 -3.19 17.66 -4.26
C ASP A 225 -2.42 17.94 -2.97
N TRP A 226 -1.12 18.19 -3.15
CA TRP A 226 -0.20 18.67 -2.13
C TRP A 226 0.40 20.00 -2.59
#